data_AF-A0A3D3VWZ1-F1
#
_entry.id   AF-A0A3D3VWZ1-F1
#
_cell.length_a   1.000
_cell.length_b   1.000
_cell.length_c   1.000
_cell.angle_alpha   90.00
_cell.angle_beta   90.00
_cell.angle_gamma   90.00
#
_symmetry.space_group_name_H-M   'P 1'
#
loop_
_entity.id
_entity.type
_entity.pdbx_description
1 polymer ?
#
loop_
_entity_poly.entity_id
_entity_poly.type
_entity_poly.pdbx_seq_one_letter_code
_entity_poly.pdbx_strand_id
1 'polypeptide(L)'
;MKKIQSILLALVFVFGFVGIVGAQEGQALPDPGITPDSPFYFLDKWGKGISLAFTFGTEAKAKKQLIIAQERLAEAEQMEEEGKTEAAEKAVEQYGKMVSAAAENVAKAARSGEGFPDALAGLLATTTSISQTVLGKVYVQVPEQAKGAIERAMQTSTRGMQEAVNATSGERREQVQMRINENLQRARENAPESARQFIPMQVIELENGSEVNDYEEGENGRPTNTGLQSRNIPVEIPNAAARR
;
A
#
# COMPACT_ATOMS: atom_id res chain seq x y z
N MET A 1 20.09 -65.73 -7.56
CA MET A 1 18.94 -64.81 -7.69
C MET A 1 18.68 -64.13 -6.35
N LYS A 2 18.56 -62.79 -6.38
CA LYS A 2 18.05 -61.88 -5.33
C LYS A 2 19.02 -61.58 -4.16
N LYS A 3 19.25 -60.35 -3.68
CA LYS A 3 18.86 -58.97 -4.03
C LYS A 3 19.80 -58.05 -3.21
N ILE A 4 20.50 -57.15 -3.89
CA ILE A 4 20.62 -55.70 -3.63
C ILE A 4 20.08 -55.26 -2.25
N GLN A 5 20.92 -54.66 -1.42
CA GLN A 5 20.72 -53.32 -0.81
C GLN A 5 21.88 -53.00 0.17
N SER A 6 23.11 -53.00 -0.35
CA SER A 6 24.11 -52.05 0.14
C SER A 6 23.76 -50.71 -0.50
N ILE A 7 23.27 -49.75 0.29
CA ILE A 7 23.21 -48.28 0.08
C ILE A 7 22.14 -47.77 1.05
N LEU A 8 22.55 -47.40 2.27
CA LEU A 8 21.81 -46.49 3.17
C LEU A 8 22.68 -46.17 4.40
N LEU A 9 23.91 -45.69 4.15
CA LEU A 9 24.77 -45.13 5.21
C LEU A 9 25.58 -43.93 4.69
N ALA A 10 24.91 -43.04 3.95
CA ALA A 10 25.49 -41.77 3.52
C ALA A 10 24.38 -40.72 3.31
N LEU A 11 23.63 -40.42 4.38
CA LEU A 11 22.63 -39.33 4.38
C LEU A 11 22.58 -38.63 5.74
N VAL A 12 23.74 -38.37 6.34
CA VAL A 12 23.87 -37.56 7.58
C VAL A 12 24.85 -36.39 7.38
N PHE A 13 25.01 -35.88 6.16
CA PHE A 13 25.98 -34.80 5.90
C PHE A 13 25.49 -33.69 4.97
N VAL A 14 24.23 -33.24 5.13
CA VAL A 14 23.77 -31.96 4.56
C VAL A 14 22.79 -31.27 5.51
N PHE A 15 23.14 -31.13 6.79
CA PHE A 15 22.44 -30.23 7.71
C PHE A 15 23.50 -29.43 8.48
N GLY A 16 23.97 -28.35 7.85
CA GLY A 16 24.96 -27.51 8.49
C GLY A 16 25.62 -26.53 7.54
N PHE A 17 24.86 -25.84 6.70
CA PHE A 17 25.29 -24.58 6.09
C PHE A 17 24.06 -23.87 5.50
N VAL A 18 23.07 -23.56 6.36
CA VAL A 18 22.15 -22.46 6.02
C VAL A 18 22.93 -21.21 6.40
N GLY A 19 23.52 -20.59 5.38
CA GLY A 19 24.26 -19.36 5.53
C GLY A 19 23.44 -18.33 6.28
N ILE A 20 24.10 -17.63 7.20
CA ILE A 20 23.63 -16.35 7.71
C ILE A 20 23.68 -15.40 6.52
N VAL A 21 22.60 -15.41 5.73
CA VAL A 21 22.35 -14.37 4.74
C VAL A 21 22.00 -13.13 5.54
N GLY A 22 22.79 -12.07 5.33
CA GLY A 22 22.73 -10.83 6.08
C GLY A 22 21.30 -10.33 6.19
N ALA A 23 20.92 -9.99 7.42
CA ALA A 23 19.74 -9.21 7.71
C ALA A 23 19.84 -7.88 6.92
N GLN A 24 19.19 -7.82 5.76
CA GLN A 24 18.74 -6.54 5.23
C GLN A 24 17.68 -6.04 6.21
N GLU A 25 18.00 -4.98 6.94
CA GLU A 25 17.05 -4.18 7.69
C GLU A 25 16.13 -3.43 6.71
N GLY A 26 15.32 -4.18 5.99
CA GLY A 26 14.13 -3.73 5.31
C GLY A 26 13.02 -4.67 5.76
N GLN A 27 11.87 -4.14 6.19
CA GLN A 27 10.71 -4.99 6.47
C GLN A 27 10.33 -5.70 5.17
N ALA A 28 10.80 -6.94 5.02
CA ALA A 28 10.55 -7.74 3.85
C ALA A 28 9.05 -7.97 3.70
N LEU A 29 8.53 -7.74 2.50
CA LEU A 29 7.18 -8.14 2.15
C LEU A 29 7.02 -9.65 2.35
N PRO A 30 5.78 -10.14 2.56
CA PRO A 30 5.53 -11.57 2.57
C PRO A 30 5.91 -12.19 1.22
N ASP A 31 5.98 -13.52 1.18
CA ASP A 31 6.15 -14.27 -0.06
C ASP A 31 5.01 -13.92 -1.05
N PRO A 32 5.32 -13.52 -2.29
CA PRO A 32 4.32 -13.18 -3.31
C PRO A 32 3.43 -14.36 -3.73
N GLY A 33 3.84 -15.61 -3.48
CA GLY A 33 3.05 -16.80 -3.79
C GLY A 33 2.81 -16.98 -5.29
N ILE A 34 1.55 -17.21 -5.69
CA ILE A 34 1.19 -17.31 -7.11
C ILE A 34 0.96 -15.91 -7.67
N THR A 35 1.85 -15.51 -8.58
CA THR A 35 1.87 -14.18 -9.21
C THR A 35 0.87 -14.04 -10.37
N PRO A 36 0.52 -12.80 -10.78
CA PRO A 36 -0.48 -12.54 -11.81
C PRO A 36 -0.15 -13.05 -13.23
N ASP A 37 1.11 -13.35 -13.52
CA ASP A 37 1.57 -13.90 -14.79
C ASP A 37 1.41 -15.44 -14.88
N SER A 38 1.11 -16.11 -13.76
CA SER A 38 0.87 -17.55 -13.72
C SER A 38 -0.50 -17.92 -14.30
N PRO A 39 -0.60 -18.99 -15.10
CA PRO A 39 -1.89 -19.48 -15.60
C PRO A 39 -2.83 -19.94 -14.49
N PHE A 40 -2.31 -20.22 -13.28
CA PHE A 40 -3.08 -20.65 -12.12
C PHE A 40 -3.43 -19.51 -11.16
N TYR A 41 -3.12 -18.26 -11.49
CA TYR A 41 -3.42 -17.09 -10.64
C TYR A 41 -4.91 -16.97 -10.27
N PHE A 42 -5.80 -17.45 -11.15
CA PHE A 42 -7.23 -17.47 -10.86
C PHE A 42 -7.59 -18.36 -9.65
N LEU A 43 -6.84 -19.44 -9.40
CA LEU A 43 -7.05 -20.32 -8.24
C LEU A 43 -6.64 -19.64 -6.94
N ASP A 44 -5.54 -18.87 -6.96
CA ASP A 44 -5.11 -18.05 -5.82
C ASP A 44 -6.21 -17.04 -5.44
N LYS A 45 -6.68 -16.27 -6.42
CA LYS A 45 -7.76 -15.29 -6.22
C LYS A 45 -9.04 -15.96 -5.72
N TRP A 46 -9.42 -17.10 -6.29
CA TRP A 46 -10.62 -17.83 -5.88
C TRP A 46 -10.50 -18.35 -4.44
N GLY A 47 -9.37 -18.98 -4.09
CA GLY A 47 -9.10 -19.46 -2.75
C GLY A 47 -9.13 -18.34 -1.71
N LYS A 48 -8.46 -17.21 -1.98
CA LYS A 48 -8.49 -16.02 -1.12
C LYS A 48 -9.90 -15.43 -1.01
N GLY A 49 -10.65 -15.41 -2.10
CA GLY A 49 -12.06 -14.97 -2.12
C GLY A 49 -12.97 -15.82 -1.24
N ILE A 50 -12.88 -17.15 -1.33
CA ILE A 50 -13.59 -18.08 -0.42
C ILE A 50 -13.16 -17.84 1.01
N SER A 51 -11.85 -17.81 1.25
CA SER A 51 -11.28 -17.60 2.57
C SER A 51 -11.81 -16.32 3.20
N LEU A 52 -11.93 -15.23 2.42
CA LEU A 52 -12.51 -13.96 2.87
C LEU A 52 -14.03 -14.05 3.11
N ALA A 53 -14.78 -14.73 2.24
CA ALA A 53 -16.22 -14.94 2.39
C ALA A 53 -16.59 -15.68 3.69
N PHE A 54 -15.75 -16.63 4.12
CA PHE A 54 -15.91 -17.37 5.37
C PHE A 54 -15.20 -16.71 6.57
N THR A 55 -14.67 -15.50 6.42
CA THR A 55 -14.12 -14.72 7.54
C THR A 55 -15.19 -13.85 8.14
N PHE A 56 -15.55 -14.08 9.40
CA PHE A 56 -16.61 -13.35 10.09
C PHE A 56 -16.04 -12.31 11.05
N GLY A 57 -16.74 -11.18 11.16
CA GLY A 57 -16.29 -10.03 11.95
C GLY A 57 -15.51 -9.00 11.12
N THR A 58 -15.80 -7.72 11.37
CA THR A 58 -15.14 -6.53 10.80
C THR A 58 -13.62 -6.60 11.01
N GLU A 59 -13.18 -6.87 12.23
CA GLU A 59 -11.76 -6.94 12.59
C GLU A 59 -11.04 -8.06 11.82
N ALA A 60 -11.58 -9.28 11.84
CA ALA A 60 -10.97 -10.42 11.16
C ALA A 60 -10.93 -10.21 9.65
N LYS A 61 -11.99 -9.61 9.06
CA LYS A 61 -12.02 -9.25 7.64
C LYS A 61 -10.95 -8.21 7.30
N ALA A 62 -10.83 -7.14 8.07
CA ALA A 62 -9.81 -6.11 7.87
C ALA A 62 -8.39 -6.68 7.93
N LYS A 63 -8.09 -7.49 8.96
CA LYS A 63 -6.79 -8.17 9.10
C LYS A 63 -6.47 -9.02 7.88
N LYS A 64 -7.44 -9.80 7.42
CA LYS A 64 -7.26 -10.67 6.26
C LYS A 64 -7.09 -9.90 4.96
N GLN A 65 -7.85 -8.84 4.77
CA GLN A 65 -7.67 -7.94 3.63
C GLN A 65 -6.28 -7.30 3.64
N LEU A 66 -5.77 -6.90 4.81
CA LEU A 66 -4.42 -6.35 4.93
C LEU A 66 -3.32 -7.38 4.63
N ILE A 67 -3.52 -8.65 4.98
CA ILE A 67 -2.62 -9.75 4.58
C ILE A 67 -2.62 -9.89 3.06
N ILE A 68 -3.80 -9.99 2.45
CA ILE A 68 -3.92 -10.12 0.98
C ILE A 68 -3.33 -8.88 0.30
N ALA A 69 -3.53 -7.68 0.84
CA ALA A 69 -2.93 -6.46 0.31
C ALA A 69 -1.40 -6.59 0.25
N GLN A 70 -0.76 -6.98 1.35
CA GLN A 70 0.70 -7.12 1.40
C GLN A 70 1.22 -8.19 0.42
N GLU A 71 0.49 -9.30 0.24
CA GLU A 71 0.81 -10.29 -0.80
C GLU A 71 0.71 -9.67 -2.21
N ARG A 72 -0.34 -8.90 -2.51
CA ARG A 72 -0.46 -8.20 -3.81
C ARG A 72 0.63 -7.15 -4.02
N LEU A 73 1.10 -6.51 -2.96
CA LEU A 73 2.21 -5.58 -3.04
C LEU A 73 3.54 -6.32 -3.31
N ALA A 74 3.73 -7.51 -2.72
CA ALA A 74 4.86 -8.38 -3.01
C ALA A 74 4.84 -8.88 -4.47
N GLU A 75 3.66 -9.28 -4.96
CA GLU A 75 3.46 -9.63 -6.37
C GLU A 75 3.81 -8.46 -7.27
N ALA A 76 3.39 -7.24 -6.92
CA ALA A 76 3.71 -6.05 -7.70
C ALA A 76 5.21 -5.78 -7.79
N GLU A 77 5.92 -5.88 -6.66
CA GLU A 77 7.37 -5.74 -6.61
C GLU A 77 8.07 -6.79 -7.46
N GLN A 78 7.71 -8.07 -7.32
CA GLN A 78 8.30 -9.13 -8.12
C GLN A 78 8.01 -8.96 -9.63
N MET A 79 6.76 -8.66 -10.00
CA MET A 79 6.40 -8.48 -11.40
C MET A 79 7.10 -7.27 -12.02
N GLU A 80 7.34 -6.24 -11.22
CA GLU A 80 8.16 -5.11 -11.64
C GLU A 80 9.61 -5.53 -11.89
N GLU A 81 10.25 -6.22 -10.95
CA GLU A 81 11.62 -6.73 -11.09
C GLU A 81 11.82 -7.64 -12.31
N GLU A 82 10.76 -8.38 -12.68
CA GLU A 82 10.74 -9.25 -13.86
C GLU A 82 10.35 -8.52 -15.17
N GLY A 83 10.13 -7.20 -15.13
CA GLY A 83 9.73 -6.38 -16.28
C GLY A 83 8.31 -6.65 -16.79
N LYS A 84 7.47 -7.31 -15.99
CA LYS A 84 6.09 -7.69 -16.32
C LYS A 84 5.12 -6.59 -15.93
N THR A 85 5.20 -5.46 -16.65
CA THR A 85 4.43 -4.23 -16.36
C THR A 85 2.94 -4.45 -16.15
N GLU A 86 2.26 -5.18 -17.04
CA GLU A 86 0.81 -5.41 -16.90
C GLU A 86 0.45 -6.25 -15.68
N ALA A 87 1.34 -7.17 -15.28
CA ALA A 87 1.14 -7.98 -14.08
C ALA A 87 1.37 -7.16 -12.81
N ALA A 88 2.39 -6.29 -12.80
CA ALA A 88 2.63 -5.34 -11.73
C ALA A 88 1.45 -4.37 -11.57
N GLU A 89 0.94 -3.81 -12.67
CA GLU A 89 -0.24 -2.93 -12.68
C GLU A 89 -1.45 -3.63 -12.05
N LYS A 90 -1.78 -4.84 -12.50
CA LYS A 90 -2.88 -5.64 -11.95
C LYS A 90 -2.69 -5.91 -10.46
N ALA A 91 -1.49 -6.26 -10.02
CA ALA A 91 -1.20 -6.52 -8.62
C ALA A 91 -1.42 -5.27 -7.76
N VAL A 92 -0.95 -4.10 -8.22
CA VAL A 92 -1.12 -2.83 -7.51
C VAL A 92 -2.58 -2.37 -7.45
N GLU A 93 -3.37 -2.59 -8.50
CA GLU A 93 -4.81 -2.34 -8.43
C GLU A 93 -5.52 -3.22 -7.40
N GLN A 94 -5.13 -4.49 -7.30
CA GLN A 94 -5.68 -5.40 -6.29
C GLN A 94 -5.23 -5.01 -4.88
N TYR A 95 -3.98 -4.58 -4.70
CA TYR A 95 -3.49 -4.00 -3.45
C TYR A 95 -4.39 -2.83 -3.01
N GLY A 96 -4.63 -1.86 -3.89
CA GLY A 96 -5.46 -0.68 -3.59
C GLY A 96 -6.89 -1.07 -3.17
N LYS A 97 -7.50 -2.04 -3.85
CA LYS A 97 -8.83 -2.59 -3.50
C LYS A 97 -8.84 -3.20 -2.10
N MET A 98 -7.83 -4.00 -1.76
CA MET A 98 -7.74 -4.64 -0.46
C MET A 98 -7.50 -3.63 0.67
N VAL A 99 -6.65 -2.62 0.45
CA VAL A 99 -6.42 -1.54 1.43
C VAL A 99 -7.68 -0.73 1.65
N SER A 100 -8.39 -0.34 0.59
CA SER A 100 -9.65 0.41 0.73
C SER A 100 -10.69 -0.38 1.52
N ALA A 101 -10.81 -1.68 1.26
CA ALA A 101 -11.76 -2.54 1.97
C ALA A 101 -11.34 -2.79 3.43
N ALA A 102 -10.04 -2.87 3.71
CA ALA A 102 -9.52 -2.96 5.08
C ALA A 102 -9.81 -1.67 5.87
N ALA A 103 -9.56 -0.51 5.27
CA ALA A 103 -9.85 0.79 5.86
C ALA A 103 -11.34 0.96 6.18
N GLU A 104 -12.23 0.55 5.27
CA GLU A 104 -13.67 0.57 5.49
C GLU A 104 -14.08 -0.31 6.70
N ASN A 105 -13.51 -1.50 6.83
CA ASN A 105 -13.79 -2.38 7.97
C ASN A 105 -13.22 -1.83 9.28
N VAL A 106 -12.05 -1.17 9.26
CA VAL A 106 -11.51 -0.44 10.42
C VAL A 106 -12.44 0.69 10.85
N ALA A 107 -12.92 1.50 9.91
CA ALA A 107 -13.85 2.58 10.19
C ALA A 107 -15.18 2.06 10.77
N LYS A 108 -15.69 0.94 10.25
CA LYS A 108 -16.88 0.26 10.79
C LYS A 108 -16.66 -0.24 12.22
N ALA A 109 -15.53 -0.90 12.49
CA ALA A 109 -15.19 -1.38 13.83
C ALA A 109 -15.09 -0.22 14.84
N ALA A 110 -14.44 0.89 14.46
CA ALA A 110 -14.31 2.08 15.29
C ALA A 110 -15.68 2.68 15.67
N ARG A 111 -16.62 2.78 14.71
CA ARG A 111 -17.98 3.28 14.97
C ARG A 111 -18.82 2.36 15.84
N SER A 112 -18.53 1.06 15.81
CA SER A 112 -19.29 0.04 16.54
C SER A 112 -18.89 -0.05 18.01
N GLY A 113 -17.84 0.67 18.45
CA GLY A 113 -17.34 0.62 19.82
C GLY A 113 -16.70 -0.72 20.21
N GLU A 114 -16.40 -1.57 19.23
CA GLU A 114 -15.64 -2.81 19.45
C GLU A 114 -14.25 -2.40 19.94
N GLY A 115 -13.89 -2.69 21.20
CA GLY A 115 -12.70 -2.16 21.90
C GLY A 115 -11.30 -2.51 21.34
N PHE A 116 -11.22 -3.03 20.11
CA PHE A 116 -9.99 -3.35 19.40
C PHE A 116 -9.65 -2.44 18.19
N PRO A 117 -10.31 -1.29 17.92
CA PRO A 117 -10.11 -0.59 16.64
C PRO A 117 -8.72 0.04 16.58
N ASP A 118 -8.21 0.60 17.68
CA ASP A 118 -6.94 1.33 17.68
C ASP A 118 -5.73 0.45 17.34
N ALA A 119 -5.70 -0.82 17.77
CA ALA A 119 -4.58 -1.70 17.44
C ALA A 119 -4.57 -2.06 15.96
N LEU A 120 -5.74 -2.39 15.42
CA LEU A 120 -5.91 -2.73 14.00
C LEU A 120 -5.71 -1.49 13.11
N ALA A 121 -6.22 -0.34 13.54
CA ALA A 121 -6.03 0.93 12.85
C ALA A 121 -4.55 1.33 12.85
N GLY A 122 -3.85 1.20 13.98
CA GLY A 122 -2.41 1.41 14.05
C GLY A 122 -1.63 0.46 13.13
N LEU A 123 -2.04 -0.81 13.05
CA LEU A 123 -1.45 -1.78 12.11
C LEU A 123 -1.67 -1.36 10.66
N LEU A 124 -2.93 -1.07 10.27
CA LEU A 124 -3.26 -0.61 8.92
C LEU A 124 -2.41 0.60 8.54
N ALA A 125 -2.42 1.64 9.39
CA ALA A 125 -1.70 2.88 9.15
C ALA A 125 -0.19 2.65 8.98
N THR A 126 0.41 1.84 9.86
CA THR A 126 1.83 1.49 9.79
C THR A 126 2.13 0.71 8.51
N THR A 127 1.35 -0.32 8.17
CA THR A 127 1.55 -1.13 6.95
C THR A 127 1.42 -0.29 5.68
N THR A 128 0.42 0.58 5.59
CA THR A 128 0.23 1.46 4.43
C THR A 128 1.34 2.52 4.30
N SER A 129 1.94 2.96 5.42
CA SER A 129 3.10 3.85 5.38
C SER A 129 4.35 3.18 4.80
N ILE A 130 4.60 1.92 5.18
CA ILE A 130 5.69 1.11 4.63
C ILE A 130 5.49 0.86 3.14
N SER A 131 4.23 0.61 2.76
CA SER A 131 3.85 0.31 1.38
C SER A 131 4.17 1.46 0.41
N GLN A 132 4.26 2.71 0.89
CA GLN A 132 4.66 3.85 0.04
C GLN A 132 6.07 3.70 -0.53
N THR A 133 6.99 3.06 0.21
CA THR A 133 8.34 2.77 -0.27
C THR A 133 8.30 1.84 -1.49
N VAL A 134 7.56 0.73 -1.38
CA VAL A 134 7.45 -0.27 -2.44
C VAL A 134 6.70 0.30 -3.65
N LEU A 135 5.58 0.98 -3.42
CA LEU A 135 4.82 1.64 -4.50
C LEU A 135 5.67 2.69 -5.22
N GLY A 136 6.49 3.45 -4.48
CA GLY A 136 7.45 4.40 -5.06
C GLY A 136 8.51 3.73 -5.93
N LYS A 137 9.06 2.58 -5.50
CA LYS A 137 9.98 1.76 -6.31
C LYS A 137 9.30 1.27 -7.59
N VAL A 138 8.08 0.74 -7.48
CA VAL A 138 7.33 0.22 -8.62
C VAL A 138 7.00 1.33 -9.62
N TYR A 139 6.55 2.49 -9.14
CA TYR A 139 6.19 3.65 -9.97
C TYR A 139 7.27 4.09 -10.96
N VAL A 140 8.53 3.94 -10.56
CA VAL A 140 9.68 4.48 -11.30
C VAL A 140 10.10 3.55 -12.43
N GLN A 141 9.94 2.25 -12.21
CA GLN A 141 10.41 1.22 -13.11
C GLN A 141 9.33 0.81 -14.11
N VAL A 142 8.06 1.04 -13.80
CA VAL A 142 6.99 0.82 -14.76
C VAL A 142 6.95 1.91 -15.85
N PRO A 143 6.64 1.53 -17.11
CA PRO A 143 6.31 2.45 -18.19
C PRO A 143 5.20 3.45 -17.85
N GLU A 144 5.17 4.58 -18.57
CA GLU A 144 4.22 5.67 -18.36
C GLU A 144 2.76 5.20 -18.36
N GLN A 145 2.40 4.24 -19.21
CA GLN A 145 1.04 3.71 -19.26
C GLN A 145 0.55 3.07 -17.95
N ALA A 146 1.44 2.52 -17.13
CA ALA A 146 1.09 1.82 -15.89
C ALA A 146 1.18 2.72 -14.64
N LYS A 147 1.84 3.87 -14.73
CA LYS A 147 2.05 4.79 -13.61
C LYS A 147 0.75 5.24 -12.95
N GLY A 148 -0.30 5.48 -13.75
CA GLY A 148 -1.59 5.92 -13.22
C GLY A 148 -2.22 4.93 -12.23
N ALA A 149 -2.04 3.62 -12.40
CA ALA A 149 -2.52 2.63 -11.44
C ALA A 149 -1.74 2.69 -10.12
N ILE A 150 -0.42 2.92 -10.20
CA ILE A 150 0.45 3.04 -9.03
C ILE A 150 0.12 4.30 -8.25
N GLU A 151 -0.10 5.44 -8.92
CA GLU A 151 -0.52 6.69 -8.29
C GLU A 151 -1.84 6.52 -7.53
N ARG A 152 -2.85 5.89 -8.16
CA ARG A 152 -4.14 5.60 -7.50
C ARG A 152 -3.96 4.73 -6.26
N ALA A 153 -3.06 3.73 -6.31
CA ALA A 153 -2.76 2.90 -5.15
C ALA A 153 -2.02 3.66 -4.04
N MET A 154 -1.07 4.53 -4.39
CA MET A 154 -0.40 5.42 -3.43
C MET A 154 -1.39 6.35 -2.75
N GLN A 155 -2.30 6.97 -3.51
CA GLN A 155 -3.37 7.82 -2.97
C GLN A 155 -4.33 7.05 -2.07
N THR A 156 -4.78 5.87 -2.51
CA THR A 156 -5.68 5.00 -1.73
C THR A 156 -5.00 4.55 -0.43
N SER A 157 -3.72 4.18 -0.50
CA SER A 157 -2.91 3.81 0.66
C SER A 157 -2.76 4.99 1.63
N THR A 158 -2.49 6.19 1.12
CA THR A 158 -2.40 7.41 1.93
C THR A 158 -3.73 7.75 2.61
N ARG A 159 -4.85 7.64 1.89
CA ARG A 159 -6.17 7.87 2.47
C ARG A 159 -6.52 6.84 3.55
N GLY A 160 -6.32 5.55 3.27
CA GLY A 160 -6.54 4.48 4.25
C GLY A 160 -5.65 4.62 5.48
N MET A 161 -4.39 5.01 5.29
CA MET A 161 -3.46 5.36 6.37
C MET A 161 -4.01 6.48 7.25
N GLN A 162 -4.47 7.57 6.62
CA GLN A 162 -4.97 8.75 7.33
C GLN A 162 -6.23 8.44 8.14
N GLU A 163 -7.20 7.77 7.53
CA GLU A 163 -8.43 7.31 8.19
C GLU A 163 -8.09 6.41 9.39
N ALA A 164 -7.10 5.53 9.23
CA ALA A 164 -6.67 4.64 10.30
C ALA A 164 -5.97 5.38 11.45
N VAL A 165 -5.12 6.37 11.19
CA VAL A 165 -4.57 7.22 12.27
C VAL A 165 -5.68 7.94 13.02
N ASN A 166 -6.68 8.47 12.30
CA ASN A 166 -7.81 9.16 12.92
C ASN A 166 -8.66 8.23 13.81
N ALA A 167 -8.66 6.93 13.53
CA ALA A 167 -9.31 5.91 14.34
C ALA A 167 -8.46 5.43 15.53
N THR A 168 -7.28 6.01 15.77
CA THR A 168 -6.46 5.77 16.97
C THR A 168 -6.58 6.92 17.97
N SER A 169 -6.37 6.61 19.26
CA SER A 169 -6.50 7.58 20.35
C SER A 169 -5.34 7.51 21.36
N GLY A 170 -5.20 8.58 22.16
CA GLY A 170 -4.26 8.67 23.28
C GLY A 170 -2.80 8.38 22.90
N GLU A 171 -2.07 7.72 23.81
CA GLU A 171 -0.66 7.35 23.64
C GLU A 171 -0.42 6.53 22.37
N ARG A 172 -1.38 5.67 21.99
CA ARG A 172 -1.23 4.82 20.80
C ARG A 172 -1.24 5.67 19.52
N ARG A 173 -2.08 6.70 19.43
CA ARG A 173 -2.09 7.62 18.30
C ARG A 173 -0.73 8.28 18.12
N GLU A 174 -0.13 8.78 19.20
CA GLU A 174 1.18 9.41 19.19
C GLU A 174 2.28 8.44 18.71
N GLN A 175 2.29 7.21 19.23
CA GLN A 175 3.23 6.17 18.79
C GLN A 175 3.08 5.80 17.32
N VAL A 176 1.84 5.65 16.85
CA VAL A 176 1.53 5.34 15.43
C VAL A 176 1.96 6.50 14.54
N GLN A 177 1.65 7.74 14.94
CA GLN A 177 2.00 8.96 14.22
C GLN A 177 3.50 9.13 14.05
N MET A 178 4.28 8.85 15.11
CA MET A 178 5.74 8.87 15.08
C MET A 178 6.28 7.84 14.08
N ARG A 179 5.84 6.57 14.19
CA ARG A 179 6.28 5.50 13.29
C ARG A 179 5.96 5.78 11.83
N ILE A 180 4.78 6.32 11.56
CA ILE A 180 4.40 6.65 10.19
C ILE A 180 5.26 7.79 9.66
N ASN A 181 5.50 8.85 10.44
CA ASN A 181 6.35 9.94 9.99
C ASN A 181 7.78 9.45 9.69
N GLU A 182 8.34 8.56 10.51
CA GLU A 182 9.62 7.91 10.23
C GLU A 182 9.59 7.09 8.94
N ASN A 183 8.55 6.27 8.73
CA ASN A 183 8.40 5.46 7.53
C ASN A 183 8.24 6.32 6.27
N LEU A 184 7.46 7.40 6.33
CA LEU A 184 7.24 8.33 5.23
C LEU A 184 8.50 9.10 4.88
N GLN A 185 9.27 9.52 5.89
CA GLN A 185 10.57 10.15 5.67
C GLN A 185 11.51 9.19 4.93
N ARG A 186 11.66 7.95 5.43
CA ARG A 186 12.47 6.92 4.77
C ARG A 186 12.00 6.62 3.35
N ALA A 187 10.68 6.54 3.14
CA ALA A 187 10.10 6.33 1.83
C ALA A 187 10.47 7.46 0.87
N ARG A 188 10.44 8.73 1.32
CA ARG A 188 10.85 9.89 0.51
C ARG A 188 12.35 9.96 0.24
N GLU A 189 13.17 9.63 1.23
CA GLU A 189 14.63 9.59 1.10
C GLU A 189 15.06 8.57 0.03
N ASN A 190 14.46 7.39 0.05
CA ASN A 190 14.75 6.31 -0.88
C ASN A 190 14.01 6.44 -2.23
N ALA A 191 12.94 7.21 -2.30
CA ALA A 191 12.21 7.44 -3.53
C ALA A 191 12.91 8.48 -4.42
N PRO A 192 12.92 8.28 -5.75
CA PRO A 192 13.38 9.31 -6.68
C PRO A 192 12.39 10.47 -6.75
N GLU A 193 12.88 11.62 -7.22
CA GLU A 193 12.14 12.89 -7.18
C GLU A 193 10.74 12.83 -7.81
N SER A 194 10.59 12.10 -8.91
CA SER A 194 9.31 11.94 -9.61
C SER A 194 8.23 11.24 -8.78
N ALA A 195 8.62 10.38 -7.82
CA ALA A 195 7.70 9.67 -6.93
C ALA A 195 7.45 10.41 -5.60
N ARG A 196 8.39 11.27 -5.17
CA ARG A 196 8.31 12.00 -3.88
C ARG A 196 7.07 12.89 -3.75
N GLN A 197 6.52 13.37 -4.87
CA GLN A 197 5.30 14.19 -4.86
C GLN A 197 4.05 13.43 -4.39
N PHE A 198 4.06 12.09 -4.48
CA PHE A 198 2.93 11.24 -4.10
C PHE A 198 3.07 10.66 -2.68
N ILE A 199 4.27 10.71 -2.10
CA ILE A 199 4.53 10.25 -0.73
C ILE A 199 4.33 11.42 0.22
N PRO A 200 3.39 11.36 1.18
CA PRO A 200 3.17 12.47 2.12
C PRO A 200 4.42 12.74 2.97
N MET A 201 4.68 14.01 3.30
CA MET A 201 5.82 14.41 4.15
C MET A 201 5.66 13.92 5.60
N GLN A 202 4.42 13.87 6.05
CA GLN A 202 3.99 13.47 7.39
C GLN A 202 2.53 13.05 7.28
N VAL A 203 2.02 12.30 8.26
CA VAL A 203 0.56 12.18 8.38
C VAL A 203 -0.01 13.56 8.67
N ILE A 204 -1.09 13.91 7.97
CA ILE A 204 -1.76 15.20 8.13
C ILE A 204 -2.88 14.96 9.14
N GLU A 205 -2.86 15.57 10.31
CA GLU A 205 -4.08 15.56 11.13
C GLU A 205 -5.16 16.32 10.35
N LEU A 206 -6.28 15.66 10.05
CA LEU A 206 -7.43 16.36 9.49
C LEU A 206 -7.94 17.29 10.60
N GLU A 207 -7.54 18.56 10.55
CA GLU A 207 -8.32 19.61 11.21
C GLU A 207 -9.76 19.47 10.70
N ASN A 208 -10.70 19.36 11.63
CA ASN A 208 -12.09 18.99 11.40
C ASN A 208 -12.70 19.55 10.09
N GLY A 209 -13.08 18.63 9.19
CA GLY A 209 -14.24 18.75 8.29
C GLY A 209 -14.19 19.79 7.17
N SER A 210 -13.58 19.44 6.03
CA SER A 210 -13.90 19.89 4.64
C SER A 210 -12.71 19.46 3.76
N GLU A 211 -12.78 18.69 2.68
CA GLU A 211 -13.82 18.22 1.79
C GLU A 211 -13.53 16.75 1.51
N VAL A 212 -14.54 15.89 1.62
CA VAL A 212 -14.52 14.64 0.85
C VAL A 212 -14.82 15.11 -0.57
N ASN A 213 -13.78 15.32 -1.38
CA ASN A 213 -13.99 15.32 -2.82
C ASN A 213 -14.40 13.89 -3.16
N ASP A 214 -15.71 13.67 -3.23
CA ASP A 214 -16.27 12.51 -3.88
C ASP A 214 -15.61 12.41 -5.25
N TYR A 215 -14.90 11.30 -5.45
CA TYR A 215 -14.49 10.90 -6.78
C TYR A 215 -15.79 10.56 -7.52
N GLU A 216 -16.41 11.55 -8.17
CA GLU A 216 -17.43 11.26 -9.16
C GLU A 216 -16.78 10.44 -10.27
N GLU A 217 -17.16 9.17 -10.38
CA GLU A 217 -16.88 8.34 -11.55
C GLU A 217 -17.55 9.01 -12.77
N GLY A 218 -16.77 9.78 -13.52
CA GLY A 218 -17.21 10.27 -14.82
C GLY A 218 -17.47 9.08 -15.76
N GLU A 219 -18.61 9.09 -16.44
CA GLU A 219 -19.19 8.00 -17.26
C GLU A 219 -18.26 7.36 -18.33
N ASN A 220 -17.03 7.84 -18.53
CA ASN A 220 -16.12 7.33 -19.56
C ASN A 220 -14.66 7.13 -19.12
N GLY A 221 -14.36 7.01 -17.82
CA GLY A 221 -13.04 6.55 -17.35
C GLY A 221 -11.84 7.41 -17.75
N ARG A 222 -12.06 8.69 -18.08
CA ARG A 222 -10.99 9.69 -18.33
C ARG A 222 -11.08 10.80 -17.28
N PRO A 223 -9.98 11.18 -16.61
CA PRO A 223 -10.00 12.30 -15.68
C PRO A 223 -10.26 13.62 -16.45
N THR A 224 -11.32 14.33 -16.10
CA THR A 224 -11.53 15.71 -16.54
C THR A 224 -10.73 16.63 -15.64
N ASN A 225 -9.76 17.34 -16.21
CA ASN A 225 -9.07 18.42 -15.52
C ASN A 225 -10.00 19.64 -15.40
N THR A 226 -10.77 19.67 -14.31
CA THR A 226 -11.55 20.83 -13.90
C THR A 226 -11.25 21.13 -12.44
N GLY A 227 -9.98 21.41 -12.16
CA GLY A 227 -9.48 21.72 -10.81
C GLY A 227 -8.42 22.81 -10.79
N LEU A 228 -8.47 23.76 -11.73
CA LEU A 228 -7.68 24.99 -11.71
C LEU A 228 -8.59 26.17 -12.08
N GLN A 229 -9.43 26.60 -11.14
CA GLN A 229 -9.95 27.97 -11.14
C GLN A 229 -9.37 28.74 -9.95
N SER A 230 -8.33 29.52 -10.27
CA SER A 230 -8.02 30.85 -9.75
C SER A 230 -8.19 31.09 -8.23
N ARG A 231 -7.08 30.93 -7.48
CA ARG A 231 -6.83 31.85 -6.37
C ARG A 231 -6.39 33.20 -6.95
N ASN A 232 -7.29 34.18 -6.94
CA ASN A 232 -6.95 35.58 -7.16
C ASN A 232 -5.95 36.03 -6.08
N ILE A 233 -4.68 36.15 -6.46
CA ILE A 233 -3.70 36.93 -5.72
C ILE A 233 -3.73 38.34 -6.33
N PRO A 234 -4.13 39.40 -5.60
CA PRO A 234 -4.06 40.75 -6.13
C PRO A 234 -2.58 41.17 -6.25
N VAL A 235 -2.12 41.34 -7.48
CA VAL A 235 -0.85 42.00 -7.79
C VAL A 235 -1.14 43.50 -7.87
N GLU A 236 -0.79 44.25 -6.82
CA GLU A 236 -0.73 45.71 -6.90
C GLU A 236 0.41 46.11 -7.85
N ILE A 237 0.05 46.69 -9.00
CA ILE A 237 0.98 47.37 -9.90
C ILE A 237 0.91 48.86 -9.57
N PRO A 238 1.98 49.52 -9.12
CA PRO A 238 1.99 50.96 -8.91
C PRO A 238 1.84 51.70 -10.25
N ASN A 239 0.77 52.51 -10.36
CA ASN A 239 0.48 53.31 -11.54
C ASN A 239 1.49 54.46 -11.69
N ALA A 240 2.44 54.30 -12.61
CA ALA A 240 3.34 55.36 -13.06
C ALA A 240 2.75 56.10 -14.27
N ALA A 241 1.82 57.04 -14.05
CA ALA A 241 1.51 58.09 -15.02
C ALA A 241 0.65 59.22 -14.41
N ALA A 242 1.28 60.22 -13.82
CA ALA A 242 0.77 61.59 -13.82
C ALA A 242 1.96 62.57 -13.84
N ARG A 243 2.52 62.78 -15.04
CA ARG A 243 3.12 64.07 -15.38
C ARG A 243 1.98 64.98 -15.82
N ARG A 244 1.52 65.83 -14.91
CA ARG A 244 1.26 67.28 -15.07
C ARG A 244 0.62 67.82 -13.81
#